data_AF-Q1LFN5-F1
#
_entry.id   AF-Q1LFN5-F1
#
_cell.length_a   1.000
_cell.length_b   1.000
_cell.length_c   1.000
_cell.angle_alpha   90.00
_cell.angle_beta   90.00
_cell.angle_gamma   90.00
#
_symmetry.space_group_name_H-M   'P 1'
#
loop_
_entity.id
_entity.type
_entity.pdbx_description
1 polymer ?
#
loop_
_entity_poly.entity_id
_entity_poly.type
_entity_poly.pdbx_seq_one_letter_code
_entity_poly.pdbx_strand_id
1 'polypeptide(L)'
;MTLTDHRRTLVMHVLEDPPGRYTWRIVVEEKCGGAECDSMIEAAADYPSHAEAEAACWAAGNSMLDTPRAAGEVTDSQTLH
;
A
#
# COMPACT_ATOMS: atom_id res chain seq x y z
N MET A 1 -0.54 -11.92 -0.32
CA MET A 1 -1.28 -11.81 -1.60
C MET A 1 -0.50 -10.87 -2.53
N THR A 2 -0.57 -11.03 -3.86
CA THR A 2 0.15 -10.16 -4.81
C THR A 2 -0.80 -9.58 -5.86
N LEU A 3 -0.62 -8.31 -6.21
CA LEU A 3 -1.30 -7.66 -7.33
C LEU A 3 -0.24 -7.13 -8.30
N THR A 4 -0.44 -7.30 -9.60
CA THR A 4 0.55 -6.88 -10.60
C THR A 4 -0.16 -6.21 -11.76
N ASP A 5 0.44 -5.12 -12.24
CA ASP A 5 0.11 -4.46 -13.50
C ASP A 5 1.35 -4.47 -14.41
N HIS A 6 1.21 -4.03 -15.67
CA HIS A 6 2.30 -3.90 -16.64
C HIS A 6 3.57 -3.20 -16.13
N ARG A 7 3.47 -2.33 -15.12
CA ARG A 7 4.59 -1.50 -14.63
C ARG A 7 5.08 -1.82 -13.21
N ARG A 8 4.26 -2.45 -12.37
CA ARG A 8 4.54 -2.60 -10.93
C ARG A 8 3.95 -3.89 -10.35
N THR A 9 4.63 -4.42 -9.35
CA THR A 9 4.14 -5.51 -8.50
C THR A 9 3.88 -4.96 -7.09
N LEU A 10 2.74 -5.32 -6.52
CA LEU A 10 2.37 -5.02 -5.15
C LEU A 10 2.34 -6.32 -4.37
N VAL A 11 3.19 -6.44 -3.37
CA VAL A 11 3.23 -7.58 -2.44
C VAL A 11 2.55 -7.17 -1.15
N MET A 12 1.40 -7.76 -0.88
CA MET A 12 0.54 -7.46 0.26
C MET A 12 0.75 -8.49 1.35
N HIS A 13 1.08 -8.02 2.56
CA HIS A 13 1.24 -8.82 3.76
C HIS A 13 0.25 -8.38 4.83
N VAL A 14 -0.43 -9.35 5.45
CA VAL A 14 -1.14 -9.17 6.71
C VAL A 14 -0.26 -9.72 7.81
N LEU A 15 -0.08 -8.96 8.87
CA LEU A 15 0.77 -9.26 10.01
C LEU A 15 -0.08 -9.27 11.27
N GLU A 16 0.28 -10.11 12.23
CA GLU A 16 -0.34 -10.11 13.56
C GLU A 16 0.71 -9.65 14.57
N ASP A 17 0.50 -8.46 15.16
CA ASP A 17 1.39 -7.88 16.17
C ASP A 17 0.64 -6.75 16.92
N PRO A 18 0.34 -6.88 18.23
CA PRO A 18 0.45 -8.06 19.10
C PRO A 18 -0.62 -9.14 18.78
N PRO A 19 -0.59 -10.33 19.43
CA PRO A 19 -1.59 -11.37 19.22
C PRO A 19 -3.03 -10.86 19.37
N GLY A 20 -3.89 -11.17 18.40
CA GLY A 20 -5.26 -10.67 18.33
C GLY A 20 -5.42 -9.27 17.73
N ARG A 21 -4.32 -8.64 17.27
CA ARG A 21 -4.32 -7.41 16.47
C ARG A 21 -3.63 -7.64 15.15
N TYR A 22 -4.29 -7.24 14.07
CA TYR A 22 -3.80 -7.43 12.72
C TYR A 22 -3.46 -6.08 12.11
N THR A 23 -2.32 -6.00 11.43
CA THR A 23 -1.95 -4.85 10.60
C THR A 23 -1.62 -5.35 9.20
N TRP A 24 -1.40 -4.44 8.27
CA TRP A 24 -1.00 -4.81 6.92
C TRP A 24 0.11 -3.90 6.41
N ARG A 25 0.86 -4.43 5.45
CA ARG A 25 1.86 -3.68 4.70
C ARG A 25 1.88 -4.10 3.23
N ILE A 26 2.19 -3.16 2.35
CA ILE A 26 2.31 -3.35 0.92
C ILE A 26 3.72 -2.95 0.51
N VAL A 27 4.44 -3.86 -0.14
CA VAL A 27 5.71 -3.57 -0.81
C VAL A 27 5.41 -3.34 -2.28
N VAL A 28 5.73 -2.16 -2.77
CA VAL A 28 5.60 -1.74 -4.16
C VAL A 28 6.93 -1.94 -4.84
N GLU A 29 6.97 -2.83 -5.81
CA GLU A 29 8.14 -3.06 -6.67
C GLU A 29 7.87 -2.39 -8.02
N GLU A 30 8.42 -1.18 -8.23
CA GLU A 30 8.32 -0.49 -9.52
C GLU A 30 9.57 -0.77 -10.38
N LYS A 31 9.35 -1.13 -11.66
CA LYS A 31 10.43 -1.20 -12.65
C LYS A 31 10.72 0.19 -13.21
N CYS A 32 11.68 0.89 -12.61
CA CYS A 32 12.08 2.23 -13.04
C CYS A 32 13.28 2.17 -14.00
N GLY A 33 13.03 1.88 -15.28
CA GLY A 33 14.00 2.13 -16.36
C GLY A 33 15.40 1.52 -16.17
N GLY A 34 15.52 0.40 -15.44
CA GLY A 34 16.78 -0.28 -15.13
C GLY A 34 17.13 -0.35 -13.64
N ALA A 35 16.41 0.36 -12.77
CA ALA A 35 16.54 0.27 -11.32
C ALA A 35 15.25 -0.26 -10.68
N GLU A 36 15.41 -1.04 -9.62
CA GLU A 36 14.33 -1.48 -8.73
C GLU A 36 14.12 -0.35 -7.71
N CYS A 37 12.93 0.26 -7.73
CA CYS A 37 12.51 1.17 -6.67
C CYS A 37 11.47 0.44 -5.83
N ASP A 38 11.88 -0.05 -4.67
CA ASP A 38 10.97 -0.57 -3.66
C ASP A 38 10.43 0.58 -2.80
N SER A 39 9.11 0.58 -2.57
CA SER A 39 8.46 1.48 -1.61
C SER A 39 7.56 0.67 -0.70
N MET A 40 7.51 1.04 0.58
CA MET A 40 6.75 0.32 1.59
C MET A 40 5.63 1.20 2.13
N ILE A 41 4.43 0.65 2.19
CA ILE A 41 3.23 1.33 2.67
C ILE A 41 2.64 0.48 3.77
N GLU A 42 2.42 1.07 4.94
CA GLU A 42 1.93 0.38 6.13
C GLU A 42 0.55 0.88 6.52
N ALA A 43 -0.24 0.02 7.17
CA ALA A 43 -1.53 0.40 7.67
C ALA A 43 -1.38 1.51 8.73
N ALA A 44 -2.21 2.55 8.63
CA ALA A 44 -2.28 3.59 9.65
C ALA A 44 -2.96 3.13 10.95
N ALA A 45 -3.57 1.95 10.96
CA ALA A 45 -4.35 1.42 12.08
C ALA A 45 -4.22 -0.11 12.19
N ASP A 46 -4.45 -0.62 13.40
CA ASP A 46 -4.66 -2.03 13.68
C ASP A 46 -6.14 -2.44 13.52
N TYR A 47 -6.35 -3.70 13.14
CA TYR A 47 -7.64 -4.31 12.87
C TYR A 47 -7.89 -5.46 13.87
N PRO A 48 -9.14 -5.68 14.27
CA PRO A 48 -9.49 -6.71 15.24
C PRO A 48 -9.58 -8.12 14.61
N SER A 49 -9.51 -8.23 13.28
CA SER A 49 -9.55 -9.52 12.58
C SER A 49 -8.63 -9.54 11.35
N HIS A 50 -8.11 -10.72 11.03
CA HIS A 50 -7.30 -10.93 9.83
C HIS A 50 -8.08 -10.54 8.57
N ALA A 51 -9.37 -10.90 8.50
CA ALA A 51 -10.22 -10.62 7.35
C ALA A 51 -10.37 -9.11 7.09
N GLU A 52 -10.50 -8.29 8.13
CA GLU A 52 -10.58 -6.83 7.99
C GLU A 52 -9.23 -6.23 7.55
N ALA A 53 -8.13 -6.70 8.13
CA ALA A 53 -6.79 -6.28 7.69
C ALA A 53 -6.53 -6.66 6.23
N GLU A 54 -6.92 -7.87 5.81
CA GLU A 54 -6.79 -8.33 4.42
C GLU A 54 -7.65 -7.51 3.47
N ALA A 55 -8.92 -7.26 3.83
CA ALA A 55 -9.83 -6.47 3.01
C ALA A 55 -9.34 -5.01 2.85
N ALA A 56 -8.84 -4.41 3.93
CA ALA A 56 -8.27 -3.06 3.89
C ALA A 56 -6.97 -3.01 3.06
N CYS A 57 -6.09 -4.01 3.23
CA CYS A 57 -4.87 -4.14 2.43
C CYS A 57 -5.19 -4.29 0.93
N TRP A 58 -6.20 -5.10 0.60
CA TRP A 58 -6.66 -5.27 -0.77
C TRP A 58 -7.26 -3.98 -1.35
N ALA A 59 -8.06 -3.25 -0.58
CA ALA A 59 -8.62 -1.97 -1.00
C ALA A 59 -7.52 -0.93 -1.27
N ALA A 60 -6.52 -0.85 -0.39
CA ALA A 60 -5.36 0.04 -0.57
C ALA A 60 -4.55 -0.34 -1.82
N GLY A 61 -4.24 -1.64 -1.99
CA GLY A 61 -3.52 -2.14 -3.16
C GLY A 61 -4.26 -1.90 -4.47
N ASN A 62 -5.57 -2.13 -4.52
CA ASN A 62 -6.36 -1.85 -5.71
C ASN A 62 -6.46 -0.36 -6.02
N SER A 63 -6.64 0.50 -5.03
CA SER A 63 -6.64 1.96 -5.25
C SER A 63 -5.33 2.43 -5.87
N MET A 64 -4.19 1.86 -5.45
CA MET A 64 -2.91 2.17 -6.07
C MET A 64 -2.89 1.80 -7.55
N LEU A 65 -3.47 0.67 -7.95
CA LEU A 65 -3.52 0.18 -9.33
C LEU A 65 -4.56 0.90 -10.21
N ASP A 66 -5.74 1.18 -9.66
CA ASP A 66 -6.89 1.75 -10.38
C ASP A 66 -6.69 3.21 -10.77
N THR A 67 -5.83 3.92 -10.04
CA THR A 67 -5.57 5.33 -10.33
C THR A 67 -4.58 5.46 -11.51
N PRO A 68 -4.95 5.99 -12.68
CA PRO A 68 -3.94 6.50 -13.62
C PRO A 68 -3.13 7.55 -12.89
N ARG A 69 -1.79 7.42 -12.85
CA ARG A 69 -0.92 8.43 -12.25
C ARG A 69 -1.32 9.79 -12.85
N ALA A 70 -2.05 10.61 -12.10
CA ALA A 70 -1.99 12.05 -12.28
C ALA A 70 -0.55 12.41 -11.90
N ALA A 71 0.32 12.42 -12.91
CA ALA A 71 1.63 13.02 -12.80
C ALA A 71 1.40 14.52 -12.56
N GLY A 72 1.20 14.92 -11.30
CA GLY A 72 1.03 16.32 -10.91
C GLY A 72 0.07 16.56 -9.75
N GLU A 73 0.54 16.36 -8.53
CA GLU A 73 0.16 17.10 -7.30
C GLU A 73 1.11 16.56 -6.20
N VAL A 74 2.29 17.11 -5.96
CA VAL A 74 2.55 18.40 -5.30
C VAL A 74 1.31 19.21 -4.95
N THR A 75 0.55 18.72 -3.97
CA THR A 75 -0.22 19.62 -3.11
C THR A 75 0.65 19.92 -1.88
N ASP A 76 1.60 20.83 -2.08
CA ASP A 76 1.98 21.75 -1.02
C ASP A 76 0.72 22.55 -0.67
N SER A 77 0.24 22.43 0.56
CA SER A 77 -0.50 23.48 1.25
C SER A 77 -0.60 23.14 2.72
N GLN A 78 0.31 23.79 3.44
CA GLN A 78 0.34 23.98 4.88
C GLN A 78 -1.06 24.31 5.44
N THR A 79 -1.40 23.73 6.59
CA THR A 79 -2.25 24.43 7.55
C THR A 79 -1.78 24.10 8.96
N LEU A 80 -0.81 24.88 9.44
CA LEU A 80 -0.49 24.99 10.86
C LEU A 80 -0.40 26.48 11.19
N HIS A 81 -1.43 26.90 11.94
CA HIS A 81 -1.52 28.03 12.88
C HIS A 81 -1.34 29.47 12.38
#